data_AF-A0A2S1LZC1-F1
#
_entry.id   AF-A0A2S1LZC1-F1
#
_cell.length_a   1.000
_cell.length_b   1.000
_cell.length_c   1.000
_cell.angle_alpha   90.00
_cell.angle_beta   90.00
_cell.angle_gamma   90.00
#
_symmetry.space_group_name_H-M   'P 1'
#
loop_
_entity.id
_entity.type
_entity.pdbx_description
1 polymer ?
#
loop_
_entity_poly.entity_id
_entity_poly.type
_entity_poly.pdbx_seq_one_letter_code
_entity_poly.pdbx_strand_id
1 'polypeptide(L)'
;MQLADLFSDVYNKLADDEQLFRYLYYPTYEPLSEELPNVHSDDDFGEILDDRLVLAPQTNDLSNKAICRICLYLGVATPNNEAIMDQSIVLDVYSHIKEFEKTDIRSLRIITKLSKLLIGERVAGIGKVEIVSIANIANSPTGYVGYRMICKVGRWKK
;
A
#
# COMPACT_ATOMS: atom_id res chain seq x y z
N MET A 1 9.91 19.79 -4.90
CA MET A 1 9.68 18.33 -4.86
C MET A 1 9.31 17.88 -6.27
N GLN A 2 10.13 17.05 -6.89
CA GLN A 2 9.79 16.39 -8.15
C GLN A 2 8.83 15.23 -7.85
N LEU A 3 8.02 14.80 -8.82
CA LEU A 3 7.05 13.70 -8.62
C LEU A 3 7.73 12.38 -8.24
N ALA A 4 8.95 12.16 -8.74
CA ALA A 4 9.77 11.01 -8.40
C ALA A 4 10.17 10.99 -6.91
N ASP A 5 10.49 12.15 -6.33
CA ASP A 5 10.84 12.27 -4.91
C ASP A 5 9.63 11.91 -4.05
N LEU A 6 8.46 12.50 -4.35
CA LEU A 6 7.21 12.21 -3.65
C LEU A 6 6.90 10.70 -3.66
N PHE A 7 7.04 10.08 -4.82
CA PHE A 7 6.72 8.67 -5.00
C PHE A 7 7.71 7.77 -4.23
N SER A 8 8.99 8.13 -4.25
CA SER A 8 10.05 7.46 -3.46
C SER A 8 9.79 7.60 -1.97
N ASP A 9 9.39 8.79 -1.50
CA ASP A 9 9.10 9.04 -0.08
C ASP A 9 7.92 8.21 0.41
N VAL A 10 6.87 8.07 -0.41
CA VAL A 10 5.74 7.18 -0.11
C VAL A 10 6.20 5.73 -0.09
N TYR A 11 6.94 5.27 -1.10
CA TYR A 11 7.43 3.90 -1.16
C TYR A 11 8.27 3.55 0.08
N ASN A 12 9.29 4.35 0.38
CA ASN A 12 10.19 4.12 1.53
C ASN A 12 9.39 4.08 2.83
N LYS A 13 8.43 4.98 3.00
CA LYS A 13 7.57 4.97 4.19
C LYS A 13 6.77 3.68 4.36
N LEU A 14 6.28 3.11 3.27
CA LEU A 14 5.57 1.83 3.33
C LEU A 14 6.54 0.66 3.54
N ALA A 15 7.71 0.70 2.87
CA ALA A 15 8.76 -0.30 2.98
C ALA A 15 9.34 -0.40 4.41
N ASP A 16 9.46 0.74 5.10
CA ASP A 16 10.04 0.82 6.44
C ASP A 16 9.06 0.46 7.58
N ASP A 17 7.75 0.34 7.29
CA ASP A 17 6.76 0.00 8.32
C ASP A 17 6.61 -1.50 8.54
N GLU A 18 7.20 -1.97 9.63
CA GLU A 18 7.22 -3.39 10.02
C GLU A 18 5.82 -3.97 10.21
N GLN A 19 4.90 -3.25 10.84
CA GLN A 19 3.54 -3.73 11.08
C GLN A 19 2.76 -3.94 9.78
N LEU A 20 2.98 -3.09 8.78
CA LEU A 20 2.44 -3.26 7.44
C LEU A 20 2.96 -4.56 6.84
N PHE A 21 4.26 -4.82 6.93
CA PHE A 21 4.86 -6.06 6.43
C PHE A 21 4.36 -7.30 7.16
N ARG A 22 4.12 -7.24 8.48
CA ARG A 22 3.45 -8.31 9.21
C ARG A 22 2.05 -8.62 8.65
N TYR A 23 1.27 -7.60 8.31
CA TYR A 23 -0.02 -7.80 7.63
C TYR A 23 0.14 -8.37 6.22
N LEU A 24 1.21 -8.05 5.50
CA LEU A 24 1.43 -8.58 4.15
C LEU A 24 1.97 -10.01 4.15
N TYR A 25 2.66 -10.41 5.21
CA TYR A 25 3.45 -11.64 5.26
C TYR A 25 2.77 -12.79 6.01
N TYR A 26 2.26 -12.56 7.24
CA TYR A 26 1.84 -13.65 8.11
C TYR A 26 0.38 -14.09 7.89
N PRO A 27 0.11 -15.35 7.48
CA PRO A 27 -1.24 -15.89 7.30
C PRO A 27 -1.84 -16.38 8.62
N THR A 28 -1.85 -15.52 9.64
CA THR A 28 -2.42 -15.79 10.97
C THR A 28 -3.46 -14.75 11.36
N TYR A 29 -4.35 -15.08 12.29
CA TYR A 29 -5.34 -14.13 12.83
C TYR A 29 -4.71 -12.96 13.60
N GLU A 30 -3.52 -13.18 14.17
CA GLU A 30 -2.77 -12.22 14.98
C GLU A 30 -1.41 -11.86 14.35
N PRO A 31 -1.41 -11.23 13.15
CA PRO A 31 -0.15 -10.93 12.45
C PRO A 31 0.74 -9.97 13.23
N LEU A 32 0.18 -9.18 14.16
CA LEU A 32 0.93 -8.25 15.01
C LEU A 32 1.36 -8.85 16.36
N SER A 33 1.15 -10.14 16.61
CA SER A 33 1.55 -10.79 17.86
C SER A 33 3.06 -10.69 18.05
N GLU A 34 3.54 -10.24 19.21
CA GLU A 34 4.98 -10.05 19.51
C GLU A 34 5.79 -11.36 19.42
N GLU A 35 5.13 -12.51 19.45
CA GLU A 35 5.75 -13.84 19.30
C GLU A 35 6.22 -14.13 17.87
N LEU A 36 5.68 -13.44 16.87
CA LEU A 36 6.13 -13.63 15.49
C LEU A 36 7.43 -12.84 15.25
N PRO A 37 8.39 -13.40 14.49
CA PRO A 37 9.62 -12.70 14.14
C PRO A 37 9.36 -11.36 13.43
N ASN A 38 10.31 -10.44 13.54
CA ASN A 38 10.31 -9.22 12.76
C ASN A 38 10.58 -9.56 11.28
N VAL A 39 9.66 -9.20 10.39
CA VAL A 39 9.77 -9.48 8.94
C VAL A 39 10.99 -8.79 8.32
N HIS A 40 11.38 -7.63 8.82
CA HIS A 40 12.54 -6.87 8.30
C HIS A 40 13.88 -7.47 8.72
N SER A 41 13.86 -8.42 9.67
CA SER A 41 15.04 -9.14 10.12
C SER A 41 15.19 -10.50 9.42
N ASP A 42 14.30 -10.82 8.49
CA ASP A 42 14.40 -12.01 7.64
C ASP A 42 15.53 -11.81 6.61
N ASP A 43 16.35 -12.84 6.39
CA ASP A 43 17.47 -12.78 5.45
C ASP A 43 16.98 -12.53 4.00
N ASP A 44 15.76 -12.99 3.69
CA ASP A 44 15.13 -12.84 2.37
C ASP A 44 14.21 -11.61 2.30
N PHE A 45 14.33 -10.65 3.24
CA PHE A 45 13.44 -9.48 3.28
C PHE A 45 13.40 -8.69 1.97
N GLY A 46 14.50 -8.62 1.22
CA GLY A 46 14.52 -7.99 -0.10
C GLY A 46 13.53 -8.62 -1.09
N GLU A 47 13.46 -9.97 -1.12
CA GLU A 47 12.51 -10.69 -1.97
C GLU A 47 11.07 -10.54 -1.47
N ILE A 48 10.88 -10.52 -0.14
CA ILE A 48 9.58 -10.24 0.48
C ILE A 48 9.13 -8.82 0.08
N LEU A 49 9.98 -7.82 0.20
CA LEU A 49 9.68 -6.44 -0.18
C LEU A 49 9.24 -6.35 -1.65
N ASP A 50 10.03 -6.92 -2.56
CA ASP A 50 9.76 -6.90 -4.00
C ASP A 50 8.46 -7.62 -4.36
N ASP A 51 8.11 -8.69 -3.64
CA ASP A 51 6.87 -9.44 -3.89
C ASP A 51 5.63 -8.79 -3.25
N ARG A 52 5.79 -8.06 -2.15
CA ARG A 52 4.67 -7.52 -1.36
C ARG A 52 4.36 -6.05 -1.64
N LEU A 53 5.32 -5.26 -2.12
CA LEU A 53 5.16 -3.85 -2.46
C LEU A 53 5.69 -3.54 -3.87
N VAL A 54 4.78 -3.56 -4.86
CA VAL A 54 5.13 -3.46 -6.28
C VAL A 54 4.81 -2.06 -6.82
N LEU A 55 5.74 -1.44 -7.55
CA LEU A 55 5.60 -0.09 -8.10
C LEU A 55 4.80 0.00 -9.42
N ALA A 56 3.91 -0.96 -9.66
CA ALA A 56 3.09 -1.07 -10.87
C ALA A 56 1.81 -1.87 -10.56
N PRO A 57 0.73 -1.72 -11.36
CA PRO A 57 -0.50 -2.51 -11.21
C PRO A 57 -0.31 -3.96 -11.75
N GLN A 58 0.67 -4.67 -11.21
CA GLN A 58 1.05 -6.01 -11.66
C GLN A 58 0.35 -7.09 -10.82
N THR A 59 -0.46 -7.90 -11.49
CA THR A 59 -1.26 -8.96 -10.85
C THR A 59 -1.21 -10.31 -11.57
N ASN A 60 -0.56 -10.38 -12.73
CA ASN A 60 -0.49 -11.58 -13.56
C ASN A 60 0.23 -12.75 -12.87
N ASP A 61 1.16 -12.47 -11.96
CA ASP A 61 1.93 -13.47 -11.20
C ASP A 61 1.26 -13.90 -9.88
N LEU A 62 0.14 -13.28 -9.49
CA LEU A 62 -0.55 -13.61 -8.24
C LEU A 62 -1.31 -14.95 -8.28
N SER A 63 -1.62 -15.45 -9.49
CA SER A 63 -2.44 -16.66 -9.68
C SER A 63 -1.91 -17.91 -8.97
N ASN A 64 -0.59 -18.01 -8.78
CA ASN A 64 0.06 -19.17 -8.15
C ASN A 64 0.67 -18.84 -6.76
N LYS A 65 0.40 -17.66 -6.22
CA LYS A 65 0.92 -17.20 -4.93
C LYS A 65 -0.24 -17.10 -3.95
N ALA A 66 0.02 -17.37 -2.67
CA ALA A 66 -0.95 -17.15 -1.60
C ALA A 66 -0.43 -16.05 -0.68
N ILE A 67 -0.57 -14.79 -1.13
CA ILE A 67 0.06 -13.63 -0.50
C ILE A 67 -0.92 -12.47 -0.33
N CYS A 68 -0.49 -11.44 0.39
CA CYS A 68 -1.06 -10.11 0.31
C CYS A 68 -0.05 -9.19 -0.39
N ARG A 69 -0.52 -8.33 -1.29
CA ARG A 69 0.33 -7.41 -2.07
C ARG A 69 -0.29 -6.03 -2.15
N ILE A 70 0.56 -5.02 -2.13
CA ILE A 70 0.24 -3.63 -2.44
C ILE A 70 0.87 -3.28 -3.78
N CYS A 71 0.07 -2.80 -4.72
CA CYS A 71 0.55 -2.18 -5.94
C CYS A 71 0.43 -0.66 -5.78
N LEU A 72 1.57 0.04 -5.78
CA LEU A 72 1.69 1.48 -5.65
C LEU A 72 2.01 2.09 -7.01
N TYR A 73 1.21 3.05 -7.48
CA TYR A 73 1.47 3.73 -8.75
C TYR A 73 0.80 5.11 -8.82
N LEU A 74 1.19 5.92 -9.80
CA LEU A 74 0.59 7.24 -10.01
C LEU A 74 -0.81 7.13 -10.62
N GLY A 75 -1.74 7.86 -10.04
CA GLY A 75 -3.07 8.07 -10.60
C GLY A 75 -3.13 9.31 -11.50
N VAL A 76 -4.35 9.72 -11.81
CA VAL A 76 -4.61 10.91 -12.61
C VAL A 76 -4.09 12.15 -11.88
N ALA A 77 -3.31 12.96 -12.59
CA ALA A 77 -2.98 14.30 -12.16
C ALA A 77 -4.09 15.26 -12.58
N THR A 78 -4.60 16.06 -11.65
CA THR A 78 -5.60 17.08 -11.97
C THR A 78 -4.98 18.47 -11.84
N PRO A 79 -5.06 19.32 -12.88
CA PRO A 79 -4.70 20.72 -12.75
C PRO A 79 -5.64 21.38 -11.75
N ASN A 80 -5.10 22.07 -10.76
CA ASN A 80 -5.87 22.99 -9.93
C ASN A 80 -5.67 24.42 -10.46
N ASN A 81 -6.65 25.29 -10.27
CA ASN A 81 -6.74 26.65 -10.83
C ASN A 81 -5.59 27.60 -10.42
N GLU A 82 -4.61 27.15 -9.62
CA GLU A 82 -3.52 27.95 -9.06
C GLU A 82 -2.10 27.50 -9.48
N ALA A 83 -1.89 27.03 -10.71
CA ALA A 83 -0.58 26.57 -11.21
C ALA A 83 0.06 25.43 -10.39
N ILE A 84 -0.73 24.78 -9.53
CA ILE A 84 -0.36 23.61 -8.74
C ILE A 84 -1.12 22.41 -9.30
N MET A 85 -0.38 21.35 -9.60
CA MET A 85 -0.93 20.07 -10.01
C MET A 85 -1.12 19.21 -8.78
N ASP A 86 -2.35 18.77 -8.54
CA ASP A 86 -2.62 17.78 -7.52
C ASP A 86 -2.38 16.40 -8.11
N GLN A 87 -1.51 15.63 -7.45
CA GLN A 87 -1.15 14.29 -7.90
C GLN A 87 -1.94 13.25 -7.12
N SER A 88 -2.62 12.34 -7.83
CA SER A 88 -3.16 11.14 -7.21
C SER A 88 -2.11 10.05 -7.10
N ILE A 89 -2.12 9.35 -5.98
CA ILE A 89 -1.39 8.11 -5.74
C ILE A 89 -2.43 7.02 -5.56
N VAL A 90 -2.21 5.88 -6.21
CA VAL A 90 -3.09 4.73 -6.15
C VAL A 90 -2.39 3.59 -5.44
N LEU A 91 -3.11 2.99 -4.49
CA LEU A 91 -2.69 1.82 -3.74
C LEU A 91 -3.74 0.74 -3.94
N ASP A 92 -3.44 -0.23 -4.79
CA ASP A 92 -4.25 -1.43 -4.93
C ASP A 92 -3.76 -2.50 -3.94
N VAL A 93 -4.63 -2.91 -3.03
CA VAL A 93 -4.38 -3.93 -2.03
C VAL A 93 -5.07 -5.21 -2.47
N TYR A 94 -4.28 -6.26 -2.68
CA TYR A 94 -4.77 -7.60 -2.98
C TYR A 94 -4.50 -8.53 -1.81
N SER A 95 -5.52 -9.26 -1.37
CA SER A 95 -5.41 -10.26 -0.31
C SER A 95 -5.90 -11.62 -0.80
N HIS A 96 -5.07 -12.65 -0.65
CA HIS A 96 -5.50 -14.01 -0.97
C HIS A 96 -6.64 -14.45 -0.04
N ILE A 97 -7.74 -14.90 -0.64
CA ILE A 97 -9.02 -15.11 0.07
C ILE A 97 -8.89 -16.21 1.12
N LYS A 98 -8.29 -17.34 0.76
CA LYS A 98 -8.27 -18.52 1.64
C LYS A 98 -7.31 -18.38 2.83
N GLU A 99 -6.11 -17.87 2.57
CA GLU A 99 -5.04 -17.82 3.59
C GLU A 99 -5.14 -16.57 4.49
N PHE A 100 -5.65 -15.45 3.96
CA PHE A 100 -5.64 -14.17 4.67
C PHE A 100 -7.05 -13.63 4.91
N GLU A 101 -7.80 -13.37 3.83
CA GLU A 101 -9.02 -12.56 3.93
C GLU A 101 -10.11 -13.22 4.77
N LYS A 102 -10.33 -14.54 4.58
CA LYS A 102 -11.37 -15.29 5.28
C LYS A 102 -11.13 -15.36 6.80
N THR A 103 -9.89 -15.19 7.23
CA THR A 103 -9.49 -15.35 8.63
C THR A 103 -9.67 -14.05 9.41
N ASP A 104 -9.19 -12.91 8.89
CA ASP A 104 -9.13 -11.67 9.68
C ASP A 104 -9.50 -10.38 8.91
N ILE A 105 -10.15 -10.50 7.76
CA ILE A 105 -10.53 -9.35 6.91
C ILE A 105 -9.30 -8.52 6.56
N ARG A 106 -8.24 -9.23 6.14
CA ARG A 106 -6.88 -8.71 5.98
C ARG A 106 -6.81 -7.43 5.17
N SER A 107 -7.55 -7.36 4.06
CA SER A 107 -7.59 -6.19 3.19
C SER A 107 -7.93 -4.89 3.95
N LEU A 108 -8.93 -4.92 4.83
CA LEU A 108 -9.33 -3.75 5.62
C LEU A 108 -8.28 -3.36 6.66
N ARG A 109 -7.60 -4.33 7.27
CA ARG A 109 -6.49 -4.09 8.20
C ARG A 109 -5.34 -3.39 7.50
N ILE A 110 -4.95 -3.87 6.32
CA ILE A 110 -3.92 -3.24 5.48
C ILE A 110 -4.34 -1.81 5.11
N ILE A 111 -5.56 -1.60 4.59
CA ILE A 111 -6.05 -0.27 4.21
C ILE A 111 -6.06 0.70 5.40
N THR A 112 -6.47 0.22 6.58
CA THR A 112 -6.47 1.02 7.80
C THR A 112 -5.04 1.44 8.19
N LYS A 113 -4.07 0.53 8.08
CA LYS A 113 -2.67 0.82 8.35
C LYS A 113 -2.09 1.81 7.33
N LEU A 114 -2.36 1.61 6.03
CA LEU A 114 -1.98 2.55 4.98
C LEU A 114 -2.57 3.96 5.22
N SER A 115 -3.84 4.03 5.60
CA SER A 115 -4.50 5.29 5.91
C SER A 115 -3.79 6.03 7.05
N LYS A 116 -3.39 5.32 8.12
CA LYS A 116 -2.63 5.89 9.23
C LYS A 116 -1.25 6.38 8.81
N LEU A 117 -0.52 5.57 8.02
CA LEU A 117 0.81 5.93 7.52
C LEU A 117 0.79 7.18 6.64
N LEU A 118 -0.23 7.32 5.80
CA LEU A 118 -0.31 8.40 4.81
C LEU A 118 -1.00 9.67 5.34
N ILE A 119 -2.02 9.57 6.21
CA ILE A 119 -2.73 10.73 6.77
C ILE A 119 -2.07 11.27 8.04
N GLY A 120 -1.47 10.40 8.85
CA GLY A 120 -1.13 10.69 10.25
C GLY A 120 0.15 11.49 10.48
N GLU A 121 1.00 11.67 9.48
CA GLU A 121 2.33 12.23 9.69
C GLU A 121 2.75 13.20 8.59
N ARG A 122 3.52 14.22 9.01
CA ARG A 122 4.34 15.04 8.12
C ARG A 122 5.42 14.15 7.53
N VAL A 123 5.14 13.42 6.45
CA VAL A 123 6.23 12.85 5.66
C VAL A 123 6.99 14.03 5.09
N ALA A 124 8.24 14.20 5.50
CA ALA A 124 9.04 15.35 5.11
C ALA A 124 9.08 15.45 3.58
N GLY A 125 8.55 16.54 3.01
CA GLY A 125 8.43 16.72 1.56
C GLY A 125 7.02 16.49 1.01
N ILE A 126 6.28 15.51 1.54
CA ILE A 126 4.90 15.24 1.13
C ILE A 126 3.98 16.29 1.75
N GLY A 127 3.23 16.99 0.91
CA GLY A 127 2.22 17.93 1.40
C GLY A 127 1.04 17.22 2.06
N LYS A 128 -0.08 17.92 2.20
CA LYS A 128 -1.29 17.31 2.78
C LYS A 128 -1.75 16.14 1.90
N VAL A 129 -1.80 14.95 2.49
CA VAL A 129 -2.41 13.76 1.87
C VAL A 129 -3.87 13.67 2.28
N GLU A 130 -4.73 13.47 1.29
CA GLU A 130 -6.17 13.27 1.47
C GLU A 130 -6.58 11.95 0.82
N ILE A 131 -7.33 11.10 1.54
CA ILE A 131 -7.94 9.93 0.92
C ILE A 131 -9.15 10.41 0.12
N VAL A 132 -9.12 10.19 -1.19
CA VAL A 132 -10.19 10.54 -2.12
C VAL A 132 -11.24 9.45 -2.16
N SER A 133 -10.81 8.18 -2.22
CA SER A 133 -11.73 7.05 -2.31
C SER A 133 -11.07 5.75 -1.85
N ILE A 134 -11.92 4.84 -1.38
CA ILE A 134 -11.61 3.43 -1.15
C ILE A 134 -12.73 2.63 -1.82
N ALA A 135 -12.40 1.73 -2.74
CA ALA A 135 -13.39 0.96 -3.50
C ALA A 135 -12.90 -0.46 -3.77
N ASN A 136 -13.83 -1.39 -3.99
CA ASN A 136 -13.48 -2.75 -4.41
C ASN A 136 -12.97 -2.77 -5.86
N ILE A 137 -12.02 -3.66 -6.16
CA ILE A 137 -11.53 -3.94 -7.51
C ILE A 137 -12.32 -5.12 -8.07
N ALA A 138 -13.28 -4.81 -8.95
CA ALA A 138 -14.23 -5.79 -9.46
C ALA A 138 -13.58 -7.01 -10.14
N ASN A 139 -12.50 -6.80 -10.89
CA ASN A 139 -11.79 -7.86 -11.62
C ASN A 139 -10.49 -8.25 -10.91
N SER A 140 -10.59 -8.61 -9.63
CA SER A 140 -9.44 -9.10 -8.87
C SER A 140 -8.96 -10.46 -9.41
N PRO A 141 -7.65 -10.78 -9.27
CA PRO A 141 -7.14 -12.09 -9.65
C PRO A 141 -7.92 -13.23 -9.00
N THR A 142 -7.98 -14.39 -9.67
CA THR A 142 -8.67 -15.56 -9.12
C THR A 142 -8.08 -15.94 -7.76
N GLY A 143 -8.95 -16.10 -6.76
CA GLY A 143 -8.53 -16.40 -5.39
C GLY A 143 -8.16 -15.19 -4.55
N TYR A 144 -8.31 -13.97 -5.07
CA TYR A 144 -8.02 -12.72 -4.37
C TYR A 144 -9.25 -11.83 -4.23
N VAL A 145 -9.27 -11.06 -3.14
CA VAL A 145 -10.06 -9.82 -3.06
C VAL A 145 -9.11 -8.64 -3.28
N GLY A 146 -9.60 -7.63 -3.98
CA GLY A 146 -8.85 -6.40 -4.26
C GLY A 146 -9.60 -5.17 -3.81
N TYR A 147 -8.87 -4.20 -3.26
CA TYR A 147 -9.38 -2.87 -2.93
C TYR A 147 -8.41 -1.81 -3.44
N ARG A 148 -8.95 -0.73 -3.98
CA ARG A 148 -8.21 0.43 -4.44
C ARG A 148 -8.42 1.57 -3.47
N MET A 149 -7.32 2.06 -2.90
CA MET A 149 -7.28 3.33 -2.18
C MET A 149 -6.62 4.39 -3.07
N ILE A 150 -7.32 5.51 -3.27
CA ILE A 150 -6.79 6.65 -4.01
C ILE A 150 -6.53 7.77 -3.01
N CYS A 151 -5.30 8.23 -2.97
CA CYS A 151 -4.88 9.38 -2.21
C CYS A 151 -4.57 10.55 -3.15
N LYS A 152 -4.83 11.77 -2.70
CA LYS A 152 -4.44 12.99 -3.37
C LYS A 152 -3.36 13.67 -2.53
N VAL A 153 -2.26 14.02 -3.16
CA VAL A 153 -1.17 14.73 -2.52
C VAL A 153 -1.14 16.15 -3.08
N GLY A 154 -1.45 17.12 -2.22
CA GLY A 154 -1.30 18.53 -2.56
C GLY A 154 0.16 18.96 -2.45
N ARG A 155 0.62 19.87 -3.32
CA ARG A 155 1.92 20.54 -3.11
C ARG A 155 1.80 21.55 -1.97
N TRP A 156 2.73 21.50 -1.03
CA TRP A 156 2.92 22.60 -0.10
C TRP A 156 3.55 23.79 -0.85
N LYS A 157 2.91 24.97 -0.82
CA LYS A 157 3.61 26.23 -1.10
C LYS A 157 4.59 26.41 0.06
N LYS A 158 5.88 26.45 -0.26
CA LYS A 158 6.93 26.87 0.68
C LYS A 158 6.67 28.30 1.12
#